data_AF-A0AAW8DS80-F1
#
_entry.id   AF-A0AAW8DS80-F1
#
_cell.length_a   1.000
_cell.length_b   1.000
_cell.length_c   1.000
_cell.angle_alpha   90.00
_cell.angle_beta   90.00
_cell.angle_gamma   90.00
#
_symmetry.space_group_name_H-M   'P 1'
#
loop_
_entity.id
_entity.type
_entity.pdbx_description
1 polymer ?
#
loop_
_entity_poly.entity_id
_entity_poly.type
_entity_poly.pdbx_seq_one_letter_code
_entity_poly.pdbx_strand_id
1 'polypeptide(L)'
;MKIFFSPASPFVRKCMVVAHELGVADRIEKLPSAAGPVKRDARILPTNPLGQVPTFLTDDGQALFDSRVICEYLDTMHAGGLFPAAGPARWARLTELSLADGMTGAALLARYETMLRPEALRWSDWTDGQLDKVRTGLEWLEAAAPSFGDRVDIGTIAFGCALGYMDFRFPSVDWRAQAPNSAKWFAVFNHRPSMQATLPTA
;
A
#
# COMPACT_ATOMS: atom_id res chain seq x y z
N MET A 1 -6.57 17.49 -9.56
CA MET A 1 -6.50 16.02 -9.61
C MET A 1 -7.41 15.42 -8.53
N LYS A 2 -7.90 14.19 -8.71
CA LYS A 2 -8.80 13.55 -7.73
C LYS A 2 -8.42 12.09 -7.49
N ILE A 3 -8.69 11.57 -6.31
CA ILE A 3 -8.50 10.14 -5.99
C ILE A 3 -9.72 9.58 -5.27
N PHE A 4 -10.23 8.44 -5.72
CA PHE A 4 -11.17 7.66 -4.95
C PHE A 4 -10.47 7.07 -3.72
N PHE A 5 -10.89 7.55 -2.56
CA PHE A 5 -10.19 7.44 -1.30
C PHE A 5 -11.00 6.62 -0.30
N SER A 6 -10.38 5.57 0.25
CA SER A 6 -10.86 4.87 1.43
C SER A 6 -9.79 5.01 2.53
N PRO A 7 -10.15 5.51 3.72
CA PRO A 7 -9.17 5.79 4.78
C PRO A 7 -8.46 4.54 5.30
N ALA A 8 -9.07 3.37 5.14
CA ALA A 8 -8.52 2.09 5.56
C ALA A 8 -7.67 1.39 4.48
N SER A 9 -7.64 1.90 3.25
CA SER A 9 -6.97 1.20 2.14
C SER A 9 -5.45 1.44 2.17
N PRO A 10 -4.62 0.39 2.30
CA PRO A 10 -3.17 0.53 2.27
C PRO A 10 -2.64 0.92 0.89
N PHE A 11 -3.35 0.55 -0.18
CA PHE A 11 -3.01 0.94 -1.55
C PHE A 11 -3.28 2.43 -1.81
N VAL A 12 -4.38 2.97 -1.26
CA VAL A 12 -4.65 4.41 -1.25
C VAL A 12 -3.61 5.13 -0.41
N ARG A 13 -3.28 4.59 0.78
CA ARG A 13 -2.25 5.14 1.67
C ARG A 13 -0.92 5.30 0.95
N LYS A 14 -0.46 4.28 0.21
CA LYS A 14 0.77 4.35 -0.60
C LYS A 14 0.77 5.54 -1.58
N CYS A 15 -0.32 5.73 -2.34
CA CYS A 15 -0.44 6.87 -3.25
C CYS A 15 -0.41 8.21 -2.51
N MET A 16 -1.05 8.30 -1.34
CA MET A 16 -1.04 9.54 -0.55
C MET A 16 0.31 9.82 0.10
N VAL A 17 1.03 8.81 0.59
CA VAL A 17 2.41 8.97 1.08
C VAL A 17 3.30 9.49 -0.03
N VAL A 18 3.25 8.89 -1.23
CA VAL A 18 3.94 9.38 -2.43
C VAL A 18 3.58 10.85 -2.71
N ALA A 19 2.30 11.19 -2.72
CA ALA A 19 1.87 12.56 -2.96
C ALA A 19 2.39 13.56 -1.90
N HIS A 20 2.50 13.15 -0.63
CA HIS A 20 3.07 13.96 0.44
C HIS A 20 4.57 14.15 0.28
N GLU A 21 5.32 13.09 -0.04
CA GLU A 21 6.78 13.18 -0.30
C GLU A 21 7.09 14.08 -1.50
N LEU A 22 6.22 14.08 -2.52
CA LEU A 22 6.35 14.91 -3.72
C LEU A 22 5.77 16.33 -3.56
N GLY A 23 5.20 16.67 -2.40
CA GLY A 23 4.60 17.98 -2.14
C GLY A 23 3.36 18.30 -2.98
N VAL A 24 2.68 17.28 -3.53
CA VAL A 24 1.47 17.44 -4.36
C VAL A 24 0.17 16.96 -3.69
N ALA A 25 0.25 16.49 -2.44
CA ALA A 25 -0.91 15.98 -1.70
C ALA A 25 -2.09 16.97 -1.65
N ASP A 26 -1.82 18.26 -1.44
CA ASP A 26 -2.85 19.31 -1.34
C ASP A 26 -3.55 19.60 -2.68
N ARG A 27 -3.01 19.11 -3.80
CA ARG A 27 -3.60 19.22 -5.14
C ARG A 27 -4.53 18.05 -5.48
N ILE A 28 -4.68 17.08 -4.57
CA ILE A 28 -5.48 15.87 -4.76
C ILE A 28 -6.75 15.95 -3.93
N GLU A 29 -7.89 16.10 -4.61
CA GLU A 29 -9.21 15.98 -3.99
C GLU A 29 -9.49 14.52 -3.63
N LYS A 30 -9.82 14.24 -2.35
CA LYS A 30 -10.16 12.89 -1.87
C LYS A 30 -11.66 12.64 -2.05
N LEU A 31 -12.02 11.86 -3.06
CA LEU A 31 -13.40 11.43 -3.30
C LEU A 31 -13.72 10.23 -2.40
N PRO A 32 -14.64 10.32 -1.43
CA PRO A 32 -14.88 9.23 -0.48
C PRO A 32 -15.41 7.99 -1.19
N SER A 33 -14.85 6.81 -0.89
CA SER A 33 -15.29 5.52 -1.44
C SER A 33 -15.31 4.41 -0.39
N ALA A 34 -16.29 3.53 -0.53
CA ALA A 34 -16.44 2.30 0.24
C ALA A 34 -16.40 1.08 -0.70
N ALA A 35 -15.42 1.06 -1.62
CA ALA A 35 -15.23 -0.07 -2.53
C ALA A 35 -14.94 -1.36 -1.73
N GLY A 36 -15.72 -2.40 -2.01
CA GLY A 36 -15.54 -3.73 -1.43
C GLY A 36 -15.69 -4.83 -2.49
N PRO A 37 -15.22 -6.06 -2.18
CA PRO A 37 -15.23 -7.18 -3.12
C PRO A 37 -16.64 -7.70 -3.42
N VAL A 38 -17.58 -7.54 -2.48
CA VAL A 38 -18.98 -7.97 -2.64
C VAL A 38 -19.89 -6.81 -3.06
N LYS A 39 -19.75 -5.66 -2.42
CA LYS A 39 -20.48 -4.43 -2.76
C LYS A 39 -19.52 -3.44 -3.41
N ARG A 40 -19.58 -3.39 -4.74
CA ARG A 40 -18.73 -2.52 -5.56
C ARG A 40 -19.25 -1.08 -5.53
N ASP A 41 -18.36 -0.11 -5.59
CA ASP A 41 -18.73 1.31 -5.66
C ASP A 41 -19.08 1.67 -7.10
N ALA A 42 -20.38 1.87 -7.38
CA ALA A 42 -20.88 2.17 -8.72
C ALA A 42 -20.31 3.47 -9.32
N ARG A 43 -19.81 4.39 -8.49
CA ARG A 43 -19.20 5.65 -8.97
C ARG A 43 -17.81 5.44 -9.58
N ILE A 44 -17.15 4.33 -9.23
CA ILE A 44 -15.81 3.99 -9.75
C ILE A 44 -15.92 3.22 -11.06
N LEU A 45 -16.95 2.38 -11.22
CA LEU A 45 -17.09 1.46 -12.36
C LEU A 45 -16.95 2.09 -13.75
N PRO A 46 -17.48 3.31 -14.01
CA PRO A 46 -17.32 3.94 -15.32
C PRO A 46 -15.87 4.28 -15.68
N THR A 47 -15.02 4.57 -14.69
CA THR A 47 -13.64 5.01 -14.90
C THR A 47 -12.61 3.92 -14.62
N ASN A 48 -12.88 3.04 -13.66
CA ASN A 48 -12.09 1.84 -13.37
C ASN A 48 -13.02 0.62 -13.34
N PRO A 49 -12.99 -0.24 -14.37
CA PRO A 49 -13.91 -1.37 -14.50
C PRO A 49 -13.67 -2.46 -13.43
N LEU A 50 -12.56 -2.42 -12.68
CA LEU A 50 -12.34 -3.26 -11.51
C LEU A 50 -13.13 -2.77 -10.29
N GLY A 51 -13.51 -1.49 -10.23
CA GLY A 51 -14.28 -0.91 -9.12
C GLY A 51 -13.48 -0.86 -7.82
N GLN A 52 -12.16 -0.69 -7.93
CA GLN A 52 -11.22 -0.71 -6.81
C GLN A 52 -10.68 0.67 -6.49
N VAL A 53 -10.26 0.85 -5.24
CA VAL A 53 -9.48 2.02 -4.81
C VAL A 53 -8.02 1.62 -4.59
N PRO A 54 -7.05 2.49 -4.92
CA PRO A 54 -7.22 3.83 -5.48
C PRO A 54 -7.62 3.81 -6.97
N THR A 55 -8.43 4.79 -7.37
CA THR A 55 -8.63 5.18 -8.77
C THR A 55 -8.38 6.67 -8.84
N PHE A 56 -7.47 7.10 -9.70
CA PHE A 56 -7.02 8.49 -9.79
C PHE A 56 -7.54 9.13 -11.07
N LEU A 57 -7.99 10.38 -10.98
CA LEU A 57 -8.40 11.20 -12.11
C LEU A 57 -7.42 12.37 -12.24
N THR A 58 -6.76 12.44 -13.40
CA THR A 58 -5.90 13.56 -13.78
C THR A 58 -6.73 14.82 -14.03
N ASP A 59 -6.06 15.96 -14.23
CA ASP A 59 -6.75 17.23 -14.51
C ASP A 59 -7.48 17.24 -15.87
N ASP A 60 -7.01 16.45 -16.83
CA ASP A 60 -7.66 16.22 -18.14
C ASP A 60 -8.68 15.08 -18.13
N GLY A 61 -8.96 14.49 -16.96
CA GLY A 61 -10.01 13.48 -16.78
C GLY A 61 -9.62 12.05 -17.13
N GLN A 62 -8.34 11.78 -17.43
CA GLN A 62 -7.83 10.42 -17.60
C GLN A 62 -7.92 9.66 -16.26
N ALA A 63 -8.43 8.43 -16.31
CA ALA A 63 -8.45 7.53 -15.18
C ALA A 63 -7.17 6.67 -15.14
N LEU A 64 -6.47 6.67 -14.01
CA LEU A 64 -5.28 5.87 -13.76
C LEU A 64 -5.54 4.89 -12.61
N PHE A 65 -5.14 3.64 -12.84
CA PHE A 65 -5.19 2.52 -11.90
C PHE A 65 -4.22 1.43 -12.40
N ASP A 66 -3.66 0.58 -11.54
CA ASP A 66 -3.82 0.50 -10.09
C ASP A 66 -2.91 1.49 -9.31
N SER A 67 -2.68 1.23 -8.03
CA SER A 67 -1.80 2.06 -7.17
C SER A 67 -0.37 2.23 -7.69
N ARG A 68 0.18 1.27 -8.45
CA ARG A 68 1.56 1.36 -8.98
C ARG A 68 1.62 2.40 -10.09
N VAL A 69 0.67 2.33 -11.02
CA VAL A 69 0.52 3.30 -12.12
C VAL A 69 0.32 4.70 -11.57
N ILE A 70 -0.52 4.85 -10.54
CA ILE A 70 -0.78 6.13 -9.90
C ILE A 70 0.48 6.68 -9.23
N CYS A 71 1.21 5.86 -8.46
CA CYS A 71 2.43 6.30 -7.79
C CYS A 71 3.51 6.75 -8.79
N GLU A 72 3.70 6.00 -9.87
CA GLU A 72 4.71 6.36 -10.89
C GLU A 72 4.30 7.62 -11.67
N TYR A 73 3.01 7.79 -11.97
CA TYR A 73 2.50 9.04 -12.57
C TYR A 73 2.68 10.25 -11.65
N LEU A 74 2.42 10.09 -10.35
CA LEU A 74 2.66 11.18 -9.38
C LEU A 74 4.15 11.58 -9.36
N ASP A 75 5.07 10.61 -9.45
CA ASP A 75 6.52 10.85 -9.49
C ASP A 75 6.97 11.69 -10.70
N THR A 76 6.16 11.80 -11.76
CA THR A 76 6.47 12.67 -12.91
C THR A 76 6.07 14.13 -12.72
N MET A 77 5.35 14.50 -11.64
CA MET A 77 4.80 15.86 -11.50
C MET A 77 5.74 16.88 -10.87
N HIS A 78 6.28 16.56 -9.69
CA HIS A 78 7.09 17.49 -8.89
C HIS A 78 7.99 16.72 -7.94
N ALA A 79 9.23 17.21 -7.72
CA ALA A 79 10.20 16.59 -6.80
C ALA A 79 10.39 15.07 -6.98
N GLY A 80 10.27 14.58 -8.22
CA GLY A 80 10.37 13.16 -8.56
C GLY A 80 11.70 12.52 -8.20
N GLY A 81 11.79 11.20 -8.38
CA GLY A 81 12.97 10.40 -8.05
C GLY A 81 12.70 9.29 -7.05
N LEU A 82 11.42 9.07 -6.68
CA LEU A 82 11.00 7.89 -5.93
C LEU A 82 11.12 6.63 -6.78
N PHE A 83 11.14 6.76 -8.11
CA PHE A 83 11.47 5.70 -9.05
C PHE A 83 12.79 6.04 -9.76
N PRO A 84 13.82 5.18 -9.66
CA PRO A 84 14.98 5.31 -10.53
C PRO A 84 14.56 5.22 -11.99
N ALA A 85 15.10 6.10 -12.85
CA ALA A 85 14.70 6.21 -14.25
C ALA A 85 15.04 4.95 -15.07
N ALA A 86 16.17 4.31 -14.79
CA ALA A 86 16.65 3.13 -15.52
C ALA A 86 17.65 2.30 -14.70
N GLY A 87 18.04 1.16 -15.27
CA GLY A 87 19.14 0.33 -14.75
C GLY A 87 18.77 -0.55 -13.55
N PRO A 88 19.77 -1.23 -12.95
CA PRO A 88 19.53 -2.22 -11.90
C PRO A 88 18.79 -1.68 -10.67
N ALA A 89 19.04 -0.42 -10.31
CA ALA A 89 18.35 0.22 -9.19
C ALA A 89 16.84 0.29 -9.41
N ARG A 90 16.38 0.62 -10.62
CA ARG A 90 14.95 0.65 -10.96
C ARG A 90 14.30 -0.70 -10.70
N TRP A 91 14.90 -1.77 -11.19
CA TRP A 91 14.37 -3.11 -11.03
C TRP A 91 14.39 -3.60 -9.58
N ALA A 92 15.40 -3.21 -8.80
CA ALA A 92 15.42 -3.47 -7.36
C ALA A 92 14.22 -2.80 -6.65
N ARG A 93 13.97 -1.50 -6.90
CA ARG A 93 12.85 -0.77 -6.28
C ARG A 93 11.49 -1.30 -6.72
N LEU A 94 11.34 -1.65 -7.99
CA LEU A 94 10.09 -2.22 -8.51
C LEU A 94 9.82 -3.63 -7.96
N THR A 95 10.87 -4.41 -7.70
CA THR A 95 10.76 -5.72 -7.05
C THR A 95 10.35 -5.58 -5.59
N GLU A 96 10.97 -4.65 -4.85
CA GLU A 96 10.58 -4.29 -3.48
C GLU A 96 9.12 -3.83 -3.41
N LEU A 97 8.71 -2.92 -4.30
CA LEU A 97 7.31 -2.49 -4.44
C LEU A 97 6.38 -3.69 -4.68
N SER A 98 6.76 -4.59 -5.59
CA SER A 98 5.93 -5.74 -5.93
C SER A 98 5.79 -6.72 -4.76
N LEU A 99 6.87 -6.93 -3.99
CA LEU A 99 6.85 -7.76 -2.78
C LEU A 99 5.94 -7.15 -1.71
N ALA A 100 6.10 -5.85 -1.42
CA ALA A 100 5.27 -5.15 -0.44
C ALA A 100 3.77 -5.14 -0.81
N ASP A 101 3.45 -4.93 -2.10
CA ASP A 101 2.08 -5.03 -2.61
C ASP A 101 1.54 -6.46 -2.53
N GLY A 102 2.38 -7.47 -2.78
CA GLY A 102 2.03 -8.88 -2.63
C GLY A 102 1.69 -9.25 -1.18
N MET A 103 2.51 -8.80 -0.22
CA MET A 103 2.24 -8.96 1.22
C MET A 103 0.92 -8.27 1.59
N THR A 104 0.74 -7.02 1.16
CA THR A 104 -0.47 -6.23 1.43
C THR A 104 -1.72 -6.89 0.85
N GLY A 105 -1.63 -7.39 -0.38
CA GLY A 105 -2.71 -8.11 -1.06
C GLY A 105 -3.08 -9.41 -0.35
N ALA A 106 -2.09 -10.19 0.07
CA ALA A 106 -2.32 -11.43 0.83
C ALA A 106 -3.00 -11.14 2.19
N ALA A 107 -2.50 -10.14 2.93
CA ALA A 107 -3.14 -9.68 4.17
C ALA A 107 -4.57 -9.20 3.92
N LEU A 108 -4.84 -8.47 2.83
CA LEU A 108 -6.19 -8.04 2.48
C LEU A 108 -7.13 -9.22 2.17
N LEU A 109 -6.65 -10.24 1.45
CA LEU A 109 -7.41 -11.45 1.16
C LEU A 109 -7.75 -12.23 2.44
N ALA A 110 -6.78 -12.41 3.34
CA ALA A 110 -7.01 -13.01 4.65
C ALA A 110 -8.04 -12.22 5.48
N ARG A 111 -7.99 -10.88 5.40
CA ARG A 111 -8.97 -10.01 6.07
C ARG A 111 -10.37 -10.17 5.50
N TYR A 112 -10.52 -10.30 4.19
CA TYR A 112 -11.82 -10.54 3.56
C TYR A 112 -12.39 -11.92 3.93
N GLU A 113 -11.56 -12.95 3.98
CA GLU A 113 -11.96 -14.29 4.40
C GLU A 113 -12.50 -14.30 5.83
N THR A 114 -11.86 -13.56 6.73
CA THR A 114 -12.23 -13.54 8.16
C THR A 114 -13.33 -12.54 8.52
N MET A 115 -13.51 -11.46 7.76
CA MET A 115 -14.48 -10.39 8.10
C MET A 115 -15.69 -10.30 7.21
N LEU A 116 -15.58 -10.68 5.94
CA LEU A 116 -16.66 -10.53 4.97
C LEU A 116 -17.29 -11.87 4.60
N ARG A 117 -16.48 -12.92 4.49
CA ARG A 117 -17.00 -14.25 4.14
C ARG A 117 -17.81 -14.82 5.31
N PRO A 118 -19.03 -15.35 5.06
CA PRO A 118 -19.81 -16.07 6.06
C PRO A 118 -18.98 -17.19 6.69
N GLU A 119 -19.10 -17.37 8.01
CA GLU A 119 -18.27 -18.30 8.78
C GLU A 119 -18.28 -19.72 8.22
N ALA A 120 -19.45 -20.23 7.86
CA ALA A 120 -19.63 -21.57 7.29
C ALA A 120 -18.97 -21.78 5.91
N LEU A 121 -18.53 -20.71 5.24
CA LEU A 121 -17.89 -20.78 3.91
C LEU A 121 -16.39 -20.53 3.97
N ARG A 122 -15.83 -20.27 5.16
CA ARG A 122 -14.40 -19.94 5.32
C ARG A 122 -13.54 -21.18 5.13
N TRP A 123 -12.38 -20.99 4.51
CA TRP A 123 -11.37 -22.02 4.36
C TRP A 123 -10.09 -21.62 5.08
N SER A 124 -9.74 -22.37 6.14
CA SER A 124 -8.55 -22.11 6.95
C SER A 124 -7.28 -22.14 6.13
N ASP A 125 -7.06 -23.19 5.32
CA ASP A 125 -5.80 -23.36 4.59
C ASP A 125 -5.57 -22.24 3.57
N TRP A 126 -6.65 -21.64 3.04
CA TRP A 126 -6.56 -20.43 2.22
C TRP A 126 -6.00 -19.26 3.03
N THR A 127 -6.56 -19.01 4.22
CA THR A 127 -6.10 -17.92 5.10
C THR A 127 -4.65 -18.15 5.51
N ASP A 128 -4.31 -19.37 5.91
CA ASP A 128 -2.96 -19.75 6.31
C ASP A 128 -1.97 -19.54 5.17
N GLY A 129 -2.31 -19.96 3.94
CA GLY A 129 -1.48 -19.73 2.76
C GLY A 129 -1.32 -18.25 2.38
N GLN A 130 -2.30 -17.39 2.66
CA GLN A 130 -2.11 -15.94 2.48
C GLN A 130 -1.22 -15.34 3.56
N LEU A 131 -1.39 -15.73 4.82
CA LEU A 131 -0.56 -15.24 5.92
C LEU A 131 0.88 -15.78 5.84
N ASP A 132 1.08 -16.95 5.25
CA ASP A 132 2.40 -17.52 4.93
C ASP A 132 3.21 -16.63 3.97
N LYS A 133 2.55 -16.06 2.95
CA LYS A 133 3.17 -15.06 2.05
C LYS A 133 3.56 -13.78 2.77
N VAL A 134 2.74 -13.34 3.74
CA VAL A 134 3.08 -12.19 4.58
C VAL A 134 4.29 -12.51 5.44
N ARG A 135 4.34 -13.70 6.06
CA ARG A 135 5.46 -14.16 6.88
C ARG A 135 6.76 -14.23 6.08
N THR A 136 6.77 -14.94 4.95
CA THR A 136 7.96 -15.10 4.10
C THR A 136 8.40 -13.78 3.45
N GLY A 137 7.45 -12.90 3.11
CA GLY A 137 7.76 -11.53 2.69
C GLY A 137 8.39 -10.69 3.81
N LEU A 138 7.94 -10.88 5.05
CA LEU A 138 8.52 -10.24 6.23
C LEU A 138 9.92 -10.78 6.54
N GLU A 139 10.17 -12.08 6.37
CA GLU A 139 11.52 -12.68 6.48
C GLU A 139 12.49 -12.06 5.47
N TRP A 140 12.04 -11.83 4.24
CA TRP A 140 12.85 -11.12 3.23
C TRP A 140 13.13 -9.67 3.65
N LEU A 141 12.08 -8.96 4.10
CA LEU A 141 12.21 -7.57 4.56
C LEU A 141 13.16 -7.46 5.76
N GLU A 142 13.12 -8.42 6.67
CA GLU A 142 13.99 -8.49 7.84
C GLU A 142 15.47 -8.53 7.46
N ALA A 143 15.81 -9.32 6.44
CA ALA A 143 17.17 -9.36 5.92
C ALA A 143 17.56 -8.06 5.18
N ALA A 144 16.61 -7.42 4.50
CA ALA A 144 16.86 -6.25 3.67
C ALA A 144 16.89 -4.92 4.45
N ALA A 145 16.08 -4.79 5.51
CA ALA A 145 15.84 -3.55 6.25
C ALA A 145 17.12 -2.83 6.74
N PRO A 146 18.17 -3.52 7.23
CA PRO A 146 19.42 -2.86 7.62
C PRO A 146 20.11 -2.10 6.48
N SER A 147 19.89 -2.50 5.22
CA SER A 147 20.50 -1.87 4.04
C SER A 147 19.75 -0.64 3.54
N PHE A 148 18.55 -0.37 4.06
CA PHE A 148 17.72 0.73 3.55
C PHE A 148 18.25 2.10 3.98
N GLY A 149 18.90 2.23 5.14
CA GLY A 149 19.37 3.53 5.65
C GLY A 149 18.25 4.57 5.64
N ASP A 150 18.53 5.77 5.09
CA ASP A 150 17.58 6.88 5.01
C ASP A 150 16.77 6.90 3.70
N ARG A 151 16.73 5.79 2.98
CA ARG A 151 16.15 5.71 1.64
C ARG A 151 14.65 5.96 1.64
N VAL A 152 14.22 6.92 0.82
CA VAL A 152 12.82 7.23 0.56
C VAL A 152 12.57 7.03 -0.93
N ASP A 153 11.98 5.90 -1.26
CA ASP A 153 11.61 5.53 -2.63
C ASP A 153 10.33 4.70 -2.61
N ILE A 154 9.87 4.29 -3.79
CA ILE A 154 8.64 3.52 -3.89
C ILE A 154 8.68 2.19 -3.13
N GLY A 155 9.85 1.55 -3.00
CA GLY A 155 10.02 0.29 -2.28
C GLY A 155 9.86 0.49 -0.78
N THR A 156 10.60 1.44 -0.19
CA THR A 156 10.52 1.72 1.26
C THR A 156 9.16 2.28 1.67
N ILE A 157 8.54 3.13 0.83
CA ILE A 157 7.17 3.62 1.05
C ILE A 157 6.16 2.46 1.05
N ALA A 158 6.27 1.53 0.10
CA ALA A 158 5.36 0.39 0.01
C ALA A 158 5.48 -0.54 1.22
N PHE A 159 6.70 -0.85 1.68
CA PHE A 159 6.90 -1.63 2.91
C PHE A 159 6.36 -0.92 4.15
N GLY A 160 6.57 0.40 4.26
CA GLY A 160 6.00 1.18 5.37
C GLY A 160 4.47 1.09 5.40
N CYS A 161 3.82 1.18 4.23
CA CYS A 161 2.37 1.01 4.14
C CYS A 161 1.92 -0.42 4.48
N ALA A 162 2.66 -1.44 4.05
CA ALA A 162 2.37 -2.85 4.34
C ALA A 162 2.45 -3.15 5.85
N LEU A 163 3.53 -2.73 6.53
CA LEU A 163 3.69 -2.92 7.97
C LEU A 163 2.65 -2.14 8.77
N GLY A 164 2.35 -0.89 8.38
CA GLY A 164 1.29 -0.13 9.00
C GLY A 164 -0.11 -0.74 8.80
N TYR A 165 -0.33 -1.48 7.72
CA TYR A 165 -1.57 -2.23 7.52
C TYR A 165 -1.65 -3.47 8.42
N MET A 166 -0.53 -4.15 8.65
CA MET A 166 -0.43 -5.24 9.63
C MET A 166 -0.78 -4.75 11.03
N ASP A 167 -0.22 -3.61 11.46
CA ASP A 167 -0.58 -3.00 12.74
C ASP A 167 -2.08 -2.70 12.86
N PHE A 168 -2.67 -2.20 11.78
CA PHE A 168 -4.06 -1.75 11.79
C PHE A 168 -5.08 -2.90 11.74
N ARG A 169 -4.82 -3.95 10.96
CA ARG A 169 -5.80 -5.02 10.70
C ARG A 169 -5.46 -6.38 11.31
N PHE A 170 -4.22 -6.57 11.74
CA PHE A 170 -3.72 -7.81 12.32
C PHE A 170 -3.00 -7.55 13.66
N PRO A 171 -3.61 -6.83 14.63
CA PRO A 171 -2.95 -6.49 15.89
C PRO A 171 -2.61 -7.71 16.75
N SER A 172 -3.25 -8.86 16.51
CA SER A 172 -2.92 -10.13 17.16
C SER A 172 -1.65 -10.81 16.60
N VAL A 173 -1.14 -10.33 15.46
CA VAL A 173 0.10 -10.83 14.86
C VAL A 173 1.25 -9.95 15.33
N ASP A 174 2.05 -10.44 16.27
CA ASP A 174 3.27 -9.77 16.71
C ASP A 174 4.39 -9.96 15.68
N TRP A 175 4.29 -9.23 14.58
CA TRP A 175 5.30 -9.25 13.52
C TRP A 175 6.62 -8.62 13.97
N ARG A 176 6.60 -7.74 14.99
CA ARG A 176 7.81 -7.06 15.48
C ARG A 176 8.72 -8.02 16.23
N ALA A 177 8.16 -8.94 17.00
CA ALA A 177 8.94 -10.00 17.64
C ALA A 177 9.62 -10.94 16.63
N GLN A 178 8.99 -11.14 15.46
CA GLN A 178 9.51 -12.00 14.39
C GLN A 178 10.54 -11.30 13.49
N ALA A 179 10.48 -9.97 13.39
CA ALA A 179 11.28 -9.17 12.47
C ALA A 179 11.82 -7.88 13.15
N PRO A 180 12.80 -8.02 14.06
CA PRO A 180 13.29 -6.89 14.87
C PRO A 180 14.01 -5.81 14.06
N ASN A 181 14.74 -6.14 12.98
CA ASN A 181 15.37 -5.13 12.12
C ASN A 181 14.32 -4.34 11.34
N SER A 182 13.31 -5.02 10.82
CA SER A 182 12.15 -4.42 10.16
C SER A 182 11.39 -3.51 11.12
N ALA A 183 11.19 -3.95 12.37
CA ALA A 183 10.55 -3.16 13.41
C ALA A 183 11.34 -1.89 13.74
N LYS A 184 12.67 -2.00 13.87
CA LYS A 184 13.56 -0.86 14.11
C LYS A 184 13.53 0.14 12.94
N TRP A 185 13.64 -0.34 11.71
CA TRP A 185 13.54 0.51 10.52
C TRP A 185 12.18 1.20 10.44
N PHE A 186 11.09 0.44 10.62
CA PHE A 186 9.74 0.97 10.54
C PHE A 186 9.46 1.99 11.64
N ALA A 187 9.98 1.82 12.85
CA ALA A 187 9.83 2.80 13.93
C ALA A 187 10.34 4.18 13.50
N VAL A 188 11.49 4.24 12.81
CA VAL A 188 12.04 5.50 12.27
C VAL A 188 11.23 5.97 11.07
N PHE A 189 11.00 5.09 10.08
CA PHE A 189 10.32 5.45 8.83
C PHE A 189 8.88 5.94 9.07
N ASN A 190 8.17 5.35 10.04
CA ASN A 190 6.79 5.73 10.35
C ASN A 190 6.68 7.12 10.98
N HIS A 191 7.76 7.70 11.54
CA HIS A 191 7.75 9.08 12.06
C HIS A 191 7.75 10.16 10.97
N ARG A 192 7.94 9.80 9.70
CA ARG A 192 7.92 10.77 8.60
C ARG A 192 6.58 11.52 8.54
N PRO A 193 6.55 12.82 8.21
CA PRO A 193 5.31 13.59 8.09
C PRO A 193 4.30 12.96 7.12
N SER A 194 4.77 12.42 5.99
CA SER A 194 3.95 11.72 5.00
C SER A 194 3.27 10.45 5.57
N MET A 195 3.99 9.68 6.38
CA MET A 195 3.49 8.46 7.03
C MET A 195 2.48 8.79 8.14
N GLN A 196 2.73 9.86 8.90
CA GLN A 196 1.85 10.33 9.97
C GLN A 196 0.56 10.97 9.44
N ALA A 197 0.66 11.81 8.40
CA ALA A 197 -0.50 12.45 7.76
C ALA A 197 -1.47 11.46 7.09
N THR A 198 -1.05 10.20 6.92
CA THR A 198 -1.79 9.15 6.22
C THR A 198 -2.07 7.93 7.07
N LEU A 199 -1.97 8.03 8.41
CA LEU A 199 -2.35 6.94 9.30
C LEU A 199 -3.78 6.46 8.99
N PRO A 200 -4.00 5.13 8.89
CA PRO A 200 -5.31 4.60 8.53
C PRO A 200 -6.32 4.87 9.65
N THR A 201 -7.55 5.19 9.26
CA THR A 201 -8.69 5.32 10.18
C THR A 201 -9.79 4.33 9.82
N ALA A 202 -10.53 3.88 10.83
CA ALA A 202 -11.61 2.90 10.71
C ALA A 202 -12.91 3.53 10.20
#